data_AF-A0A354FQL2-F1
#
_entry.id   AF-A0A354FQL2-F1
#
_cell.length_a   1.000
_cell.length_b   1.000
_cell.length_c   1.000
_cell.angle_alpha   90.00
_cell.angle_beta   90.00
_cell.angle_gamma   90.00
#
_symmetry.space_group_name_H-M   'P 1'
#
loop_
_entity.id
_entity.type
_entity.pdbx_description
1 polymer ?
#
loop_
_entity_poly.entity_id
_entity_poly.type
_entity_poly.pdbx_seq_one_letter_code
_entity_poly.pdbx_strand_id
1 'polypeptide(L)'
;MKPIPVIALLLSVAALAIAINRKDSPALSESPVSDSVLQAEVEDLRQRLAVLEALGRPAALEETEAPFLEKRIEELSSQQQDIAELALSIDSLGVIETQERELVNAYNILVDEKRPAWERAKQARLLKRYGQFDQGAVDSMWKLFSDPKKPYDQAAALLALKGLVTREHRDDVLTALNLEVENGFENGRLRYYGIEA
;
A
#
# COMPACT_ATOMS: atom_id res chain seq x y z
N MET A 1 1.68 -8.26 0.69
CA MET A 1 3.13 -8.02 0.58
C MET A 1 3.68 -7.83 1.99
N LYS A 2 4.39 -8.83 2.53
CA LYS A 2 5.03 -8.77 3.84
C LYS A 2 6.45 -8.22 3.64
N PRO A 3 6.84 -7.13 4.31
CA PRO A 3 8.15 -6.55 4.12
C PRO A 3 9.17 -7.12 5.12
N ILE A 4 10.44 -7.06 4.70
CA ILE A 4 11.69 -7.11 5.48
C ILE A 4 12.26 -8.54 5.66
N PRO A 5 13.55 -8.75 5.30
CA PRO A 5 14.55 -8.63 6.36
C PRO A 5 15.80 -7.80 5.94
N VAL A 6 15.66 -6.49 5.75
CA VAL A 6 16.75 -5.49 5.90
C VAL A 6 17.41 -5.62 7.29
N ILE A 7 16.67 -6.12 8.29
CA ILE A 7 17.19 -6.40 9.65
C ILE A 7 18.26 -7.50 9.64
N ALA A 8 18.15 -8.50 8.75
CA ALA A 8 19.18 -9.54 8.62
C ALA A 8 20.49 -8.99 8.02
N LEU A 9 20.38 -8.02 7.11
CA LEU A 9 21.54 -7.33 6.52
C LEU A 9 22.26 -6.46 7.56
N LEU A 10 21.53 -5.78 8.44
CA LEU A 10 22.12 -4.97 9.51
C LEU A 10 22.79 -5.83 10.59
N LEU A 11 22.24 -7.01 10.91
CA LEU A 11 22.85 -7.95 11.85
C LEU A 11 24.14 -8.58 11.29
N SER A 12 24.23 -8.86 9.98
CA SER A 12 25.45 -9.42 9.38
C SER A 12 26.60 -8.40 9.34
N VAL A 13 26.30 -7.11 9.11
CA VAL A 13 27.32 -6.04 9.12
C VAL A 13 27.84 -5.80 10.54
N ALA A 14 26.97 -5.83 11.56
CA ALA A 14 27.40 -5.71 12.95
C ALA A 14 28.27 -6.90 13.39
N ALA A 15 27.93 -8.12 12.97
CA ALA A 15 28.75 -9.31 13.25
C ALA A 15 30.13 -9.25 12.57
N LEU A 16 30.22 -8.73 11.34
CA LEU A 16 31.49 -8.55 10.63
C LEU A 16 32.36 -7.47 11.29
N ALA A 17 31.77 -6.35 11.73
CA ALA A 17 32.49 -5.30 12.44
C ALA A 17 33.04 -5.76 13.81
N ILE A 18 32.27 -6.58 14.54
CA ILE A 18 32.73 -7.15 15.82
C ILE A 18 33.80 -8.23 15.59
N ALA A 19 33.70 -9.03 14.52
CA ALA A 19 34.72 -10.03 14.18
C ALA A 19 36.07 -9.40 13.79
N ILE A 20 36.06 -8.23 13.16
CA ILE A 20 37.28 -7.47 12.84
C ILE A 20 37.87 -6.85 14.11
N ASN A 21 37.05 -6.33 15.02
CA ASN A 21 37.51 -5.68 16.25
C ASN A 21 37.85 -6.64 17.41
N ARG A 22 37.44 -7.91 17.33
CA ARG A 22 37.76 -8.97 18.31
C ARG A 22 38.86 -9.93 17.84
N LYS A 23 39.76 -9.48 16.96
CA LYS A 23 41.04 -10.17 16.79
C LYS A 23 41.90 -9.85 18.02
N ASP A 24 41.55 -10.49 19.13
CA ASP A 24 42.33 -10.52 20.35
C ASP A 24 43.76 -10.89 19.99
N SER A 25 44.66 -10.00 20.42
CA SER A 25 46.08 -10.25 20.52
C SER A 25 46.35 -11.59 21.18
N PRO A 26 47.08 -12.51 20.53
CA PRO A 26 48.06 -13.28 21.24
C PRO A 26 49.29 -12.38 21.37
N ALA A 27 49.67 -12.07 22.61
CA ALA A 27 51.04 -11.69 22.88
C ALA A 27 51.93 -12.82 22.35
N LEU A 28 52.74 -12.54 21.33
CA LEU A 28 53.87 -13.36 20.96
C LEU A 28 55.03 -12.42 20.60
N SER A 29 56.00 -12.43 21.51
CA SER A 29 57.43 -12.19 21.33
C SER A 29 57.89 -11.50 20.04
N GLU A 30 58.59 -10.37 20.23
CA GLU A 30 59.58 -9.87 19.30
C GLU A 30 60.45 -11.03 18.78
N SER A 31 60.35 -11.28 17.49
CA SER A 31 61.38 -11.93 16.70
C SER A 31 61.29 -11.33 15.29
N PRO A 32 62.41 -10.98 14.66
CA PRO A 32 62.39 -10.32 13.37
C PRO A 32 61.76 -11.30 12.37
N VAL A 33 60.55 -11.01 11.93
CA VAL A 33 59.94 -11.71 10.80
C VAL A 33 60.90 -11.50 9.64
N SER A 34 61.64 -12.56 9.29
CA SER A 34 62.69 -12.50 8.29
C SER A 34 62.08 -12.08 6.95
N ASP A 35 62.74 -11.15 6.25
CA ASP A 35 62.30 -10.59 4.96
C ASP A 35 61.87 -11.66 3.94
N SER A 36 62.39 -12.89 4.05
CA SER A 36 62.02 -14.04 3.22
C SER A 36 60.55 -14.48 3.37
N VAL A 37 59.96 -14.36 4.56
CA VAL A 37 58.55 -14.75 4.80
C VAL A 37 57.61 -13.71 4.20
N LEU A 38 57.96 -12.42 4.33
CA LEU A 38 57.21 -11.32 3.72
C LEU A 38 57.32 -11.34 2.19
N GLN A 39 58.47 -11.69 1.63
CA GLN A 39 58.64 -11.84 0.18
C GLN A 39 57.78 -12.97 -0.37
N ALA A 40 57.73 -14.12 0.31
CA ALA A 40 56.88 -15.24 -0.09
C ALA A 40 55.38 -14.88 -0.06
N GLU A 41 54.94 -14.11 0.94
CA GLU A 41 53.55 -13.66 1.05
C GLU A 41 53.18 -12.61 -0.01
N VAL A 42 54.11 -11.69 -0.35
CA VAL A 42 53.93 -10.75 -1.46
C VAL A 42 53.84 -11.48 -2.80
N GLU A 43 54.61 -12.55 -2.99
CA GLU A 43 54.62 -13.33 -4.22
C GLU A 43 53.35 -14.18 -4.38
N ASP A 44 52.83 -14.76 -3.29
CA ASP A 44 51.52 -15.44 -3.25
C ASP A 44 50.38 -14.45 -3.52
N LEU A 45 50.40 -13.26 -2.91
CA LEU A 45 49.40 -12.22 -3.18
C LEU A 45 49.45 -11.71 -4.62
N ARG A 46 50.64 -11.59 -5.22
CA ARG A 46 50.80 -11.26 -6.65
C ARG A 46 50.26 -12.35 -7.56
N GLN A 47 50.49 -13.61 -7.24
CA GLN A 47 49.93 -14.73 -8.01
C GLN A 47 48.40 -14.76 -7.90
N ARG A 48 47.85 -14.51 -6.72
CA ARG A 48 46.39 -14.40 -6.54
C ARG A 48 45.79 -13.21 -7.28
N LEU A 49 46.48 -12.07 -7.28
CA LEU A 49 46.08 -10.91 -8.10
C LEU A 49 46.12 -11.22 -9.59
N ALA A 50 47.17 -11.87 -10.08
CA ALA A 50 47.28 -12.28 -11.48
C ALA A 50 46.18 -13.29 -11.88
N VAL A 51 45.82 -14.22 -10.99
CA VAL A 51 44.72 -15.17 -11.22
C VAL A 51 43.37 -14.46 -11.20
N LEU A 52 43.18 -13.46 -10.34
CA LEU A 52 41.94 -12.65 -10.28
C LEU A 52 41.80 -11.70 -11.48
N GLU A 53 42.91 -11.14 -11.97
CA GLU A 53 42.94 -10.34 -13.20
C GLU A 53 42.69 -11.23 -14.43
N ALA A 54 43.26 -12.44 -14.46
CA ALA A 54 43.05 -13.42 -15.53
C ALA A 54 41.63 -14.03 -15.52
N LEU A 55 40.99 -14.13 -14.35
CA LEU A 55 39.59 -14.56 -14.19
C LEU A 55 38.57 -13.46 -14.56
N GLY A 56 39.05 -12.30 -15.02
CA GLY A 56 38.25 -11.40 -15.82
C GLY A 56 37.36 -10.47 -15.00
N ARG A 57 37.78 -9.21 -14.95
CA ARG A 57 36.82 -8.12 -15.09
C ARG A 57 36.28 -8.21 -16.54
N PRO A 58 34.98 -8.40 -16.78
CA PRO A 58 34.45 -8.39 -18.13
C PRO A 58 34.42 -6.94 -18.66
N ALA A 59 35.59 -6.41 -19.02
CA ALA A 59 35.72 -5.08 -19.62
C ALA A 59 34.97 -4.96 -20.96
N ALA A 60 34.68 -6.09 -21.61
CA ALA A 60 33.95 -6.14 -22.88
C ALA A 60 32.42 -5.95 -22.75
N LEU A 61 31.85 -6.10 -21.55
CA LEU A 61 30.41 -5.88 -21.34
C LEU A 61 30.08 -4.39 -21.16
N GLU A 62 31.02 -3.56 -20.68
CA GLU A 62 30.73 -2.14 -20.46
C GLU A 62 30.69 -1.32 -21.76
N GLU A 63 31.57 -1.57 -22.74
CA GLU A 63 31.62 -0.71 -23.95
C GLU A 63 30.53 -1.02 -24.99
N THR A 64 30.01 -2.25 -25.02
CA THR A 64 29.05 -2.68 -26.06
C THR A 64 27.60 -2.44 -25.65
N GLU A 65 27.30 -2.49 -24.35
CA GLU A 65 25.94 -2.34 -23.82
C GLU A 65 25.66 -0.92 -23.27
N ALA A 66 26.67 -0.17 -22.82
CA ALA A 66 26.49 1.19 -22.34
C ALA A 66 25.78 2.13 -23.33
N PRO A 67 26.16 2.23 -24.62
CA PRO A 67 25.48 3.14 -25.55
C PRO A 67 24.04 2.68 -25.89
N PHE A 68 23.74 1.39 -25.76
CA PHE A 68 22.38 0.87 -25.91
C PHE A 68 21.52 1.21 -24.68
N LEU A 69 22.08 1.05 -23.49
CA LEU A 69 21.43 1.42 -22.24
C LEU A 69 21.20 2.93 -22.14
N GLU A 70 22.14 3.76 -22.57
CA GLU A 70 21.99 5.22 -22.63
C GLU A 70 20.84 5.64 -23.53
N LYS A 71 20.76 5.10 -24.76
CA LYS A 71 19.62 5.35 -25.66
C LYS A 71 18.30 4.90 -25.06
N ARG A 72 18.29 3.75 -24.38
CA ARG A 72 17.09 3.24 -23.70
C ARG A 72 16.67 4.13 -22.54
N ILE A 73 17.63 4.66 -21.78
CA ILE A 73 17.38 5.60 -20.69
C ILE A 73 16.83 6.91 -21.25
N GLU A 74 17.38 7.42 -22.34
CA GLU A 74 16.92 8.64 -23.00
C GLU A 74 15.51 8.49 -23.58
N GLU A 75 15.21 7.36 -24.23
CA GLU A 75 13.86 7.01 -24.68
C GLU A 75 12.87 6.93 -23.51
N LEU A 76 13.24 6.26 -22.40
CA LEU A 76 12.40 6.17 -21.21
C LEU A 76 12.19 7.53 -20.54
N SER A 77 13.20 8.39 -20.54
CA SER A 77 13.12 9.75 -20.03
C SER A 77 12.17 10.60 -20.88
N SER A 78 12.26 10.50 -22.21
CA SER A 78 11.33 11.18 -23.13
C SER A 78 9.90 10.71 -22.91
N GLN A 79 9.69 9.40 -22.78
CA GLN A 79 8.35 8.85 -22.51
C GLN A 79 7.80 9.32 -21.16
N GLN A 80 8.63 9.41 -20.12
CA GLN A 80 8.22 9.96 -18.83
C GLN A 80 7.83 11.44 -18.93
N GLN A 81 8.56 12.23 -19.71
CA GLN A 81 8.25 13.63 -19.97
C GLN A 81 6.88 13.77 -20.68
N ASP A 82 6.66 13.00 -21.75
CA ASP A 82 5.39 13.00 -22.50
C ASP A 82 4.21 12.60 -21.61
N ILE A 83 4.40 11.58 -20.76
CA ILE A 83 3.37 11.15 -19.79
C ILE A 83 3.08 12.24 -18.76
N ALA A 84 4.11 12.92 -18.26
CA ALA A 84 3.94 14.01 -17.31
C ALA A 84 3.21 15.22 -17.93
N GLU A 85 3.53 15.56 -19.18
CA GLU A 85 2.82 16.61 -19.93
C GLU A 85 1.36 16.23 -20.19
N LEU A 86 1.09 14.98 -20.57
CA LEU A 86 -0.28 14.49 -20.73
C LEU A 86 -1.05 14.52 -19.41
N ALA A 87 -0.44 14.09 -18.30
CA ALA A 87 -1.07 14.15 -16.97
C ALA A 87 -1.40 15.59 -16.56
N LEU A 88 -0.48 16.54 -16.78
CA LEU A 88 -0.73 17.98 -16.55
C LEU A 88 -1.78 18.54 -17.51
N SER A 89 -1.89 18.04 -18.73
CA SER A 89 -2.93 18.48 -19.66
C SER A 89 -4.33 17.99 -19.25
N ILE A 90 -4.42 16.79 -18.68
CA ILE A 90 -5.66 16.16 -18.22
C ILE A 90 -6.12 16.78 -16.90
N ASP A 91 -5.18 17.02 -15.98
CA ASP A 91 -5.48 17.52 -14.64
C ASP A 91 -4.52 18.67 -14.22
N SER A 92 -4.54 19.75 -14.99
CA SER A 92 -3.66 20.92 -14.78
C SER A 92 -3.79 21.56 -13.39
N LEU A 93 -4.91 21.32 -12.70
CA LEU A 93 -5.21 21.85 -11.38
C LEU A 93 -5.18 20.78 -10.26
N GLY A 94 -4.88 19.52 -10.58
CA GLY A 94 -4.89 18.42 -9.60
C GLY A 94 -6.28 18.11 -9.03
N VAL A 95 -7.35 18.54 -9.70
CA VAL A 95 -8.75 18.40 -9.27
C VAL A 95 -9.18 16.94 -9.39
N ILE A 96 -8.81 16.25 -10.47
CA ILE A 96 -9.15 14.85 -10.70
C ILE A 96 -8.42 13.97 -9.68
N GLU A 97 -7.12 14.18 -9.47
CA GLU A 97 -6.33 13.45 -8.48
C GLU A 97 -6.90 13.64 -7.06
N THR A 98 -7.27 14.87 -6.72
CA THR A 98 -7.85 15.18 -5.41
C THR A 98 -9.21 14.53 -5.24
N GLN A 99 -10.06 14.59 -6.26
CA GLN A 99 -11.36 13.93 -6.25
C GLN A 99 -11.23 12.41 -6.14
N GLU A 100 -10.28 11.79 -6.84
CA GLU A 100 -10.04 10.34 -6.75
C GLU A 100 -9.62 9.95 -5.33
N ARG A 101 -8.70 10.69 -4.72
CA ARG A 101 -8.31 10.47 -3.31
C ARG A 101 -9.49 10.62 -2.35
N GLU A 102 -10.35 11.62 -2.55
CA GLU A 102 -11.55 11.81 -1.75
C GLU A 102 -12.53 10.64 -1.88
N LEU A 103 -12.73 10.13 -3.10
CA LEU A 103 -13.61 8.99 -3.35
C LEU A 103 -13.07 7.69 -2.75
N VAL A 104 -11.77 7.43 -2.90
CA VAL A 104 -11.11 6.28 -2.28
C VAL A 104 -11.21 6.36 -0.76
N ASN A 105 -10.98 7.53 -0.17
CA ASN A 105 -11.12 7.72 1.27
C ASN A 105 -12.57 7.51 1.74
N ALA A 106 -13.54 8.06 1.02
CA ALA A 106 -14.96 7.87 1.31
C ALA A 106 -15.35 6.39 1.26
N TYR A 107 -14.85 5.64 0.28
CA TYR A 107 -15.06 4.20 0.16
C TYR A 107 -14.45 3.45 1.35
N ASN A 108 -13.21 3.75 1.72
CA ASN A 108 -12.54 3.13 2.86
C ASN A 108 -13.30 3.37 4.17
N ILE A 109 -13.78 4.58 4.40
CA ILE A 109 -14.59 4.92 5.57
C ILE A 109 -15.93 4.16 5.52
N LEU A 110 -16.56 4.07 4.35
CA LEU A 110 -17.84 3.38 4.19
C LEU A 110 -17.75 1.89 4.51
N VAL A 111 -16.65 1.23 4.13
CA VAL A 111 -16.44 -0.21 4.37
C VAL A 111 -15.93 -0.49 5.79
N ASP A 112 -15.32 0.48 6.46
CA ASP A 112 -14.79 0.32 7.82
C ASP A 112 -15.92 0.16 8.86
N GLU A 113 -16.06 -1.06 9.37
CA GLU A 113 -17.06 -1.43 10.39
C GLU A 113 -16.84 -0.75 11.75
N LYS A 114 -15.64 -0.25 12.02
CA LYS A 114 -15.34 0.45 13.28
C LYS A 114 -15.87 1.88 13.28
N ARG A 115 -16.23 2.42 12.12
CA ARG A 115 -16.74 3.78 11.95
C ARG A 115 -18.21 3.87 12.33
N PRO A 116 -18.65 5.00 12.88
CA PRO A 116 -20.04 5.20 13.26
C PRO A 116 -20.95 5.23 12.01
N ALA A 117 -22.17 4.71 12.16
CA ALA A 117 -23.15 4.57 11.07
C ALA A 117 -23.42 5.88 10.30
N TRP A 118 -23.54 7.00 11.01
CA TRP A 118 -23.79 8.31 10.39
C TRP A 118 -22.63 8.77 9.49
N GLU A 119 -21.38 8.44 9.83
CA GLU A 119 -20.21 8.80 9.05
C GLU A 119 -20.17 7.96 7.77
N ARG A 120 -20.41 6.65 7.90
CA ARG A 120 -20.48 5.72 6.76
C ARG A 120 -21.60 6.09 5.80
N ALA A 121 -22.80 6.43 6.31
CA ALA A 121 -23.93 6.88 5.50
C ALA A 121 -23.67 8.24 4.81
N LYS A 122 -22.92 9.15 5.44
CA LYS A 122 -22.49 10.41 4.82
C LYS A 122 -21.57 10.14 3.62
N GLN A 123 -20.63 9.21 3.76
CA GLN A 123 -19.74 8.83 2.65
C GLN A 123 -20.49 8.10 1.53
N ALA A 124 -21.49 7.28 1.86
CA ALA A 124 -22.36 6.65 0.87
C ALA A 124 -23.04 7.69 -0.03
N ARG A 125 -23.51 8.80 0.55
CA ARG A 125 -24.09 9.91 -0.20
C ARG A 125 -23.07 10.60 -1.11
N LEU A 126 -21.82 10.72 -0.67
CA LEU A 126 -20.75 11.27 -1.49
C LEU A 126 -20.51 10.38 -2.71
N LEU A 127 -20.29 9.08 -2.50
CA LEU A 127 -20.08 8.10 -3.56
C LEU A 127 -21.25 8.07 -4.55
N LYS A 128 -22.49 8.12 -4.06
CA LYS A 128 -23.70 8.19 -4.90
C LYS A 128 -23.75 9.44 -5.77
N ARG A 129 -23.30 10.60 -5.25
CA ARG A 129 -23.23 11.86 -6.02
C ARG A 129 -22.27 11.76 -7.21
N TYR A 130 -21.19 10.99 -7.07
CA TYR A 130 -20.18 10.79 -8.11
C TYR A 130 -20.39 9.52 -8.94
N GLY A 131 -21.50 8.78 -8.74
CA GLY A 131 -21.78 7.55 -9.46
C GLY A 131 -20.86 6.37 -9.11
N GLN A 132 -20.13 6.45 -8.00
CA GLN A 132 -19.19 5.42 -7.51
C GLN A 132 -19.81 4.57 -6.39
N PHE A 133 -21.13 4.47 -6.36
CA PHE A 133 -21.86 3.64 -5.39
C PHE A 133 -22.10 2.27 -6.00
N ASP A 134 -21.12 1.38 -5.85
CA ASP A 134 -21.10 0.03 -6.39
C ASP A 134 -21.81 -0.97 -5.46
N GLN A 135 -21.83 -2.25 -5.87
CA GLN A 135 -22.45 -3.31 -5.09
C GLN A 135 -21.77 -3.51 -3.72
N GLY A 136 -20.44 -3.35 -3.65
CA GLY A 136 -19.72 -3.45 -2.37
C GLY A 136 -20.16 -2.36 -1.38
N ALA A 137 -20.41 -1.14 -1.87
CA ALA A 137 -20.96 -0.06 -1.06
C ALA A 137 -22.41 -0.32 -0.64
N VAL A 138 -23.22 -0.90 -1.53
CA VAL A 138 -24.59 -1.36 -1.22
C VAL A 138 -24.56 -2.40 -0.10
N ASP A 139 -23.76 -3.45 -0.24
CA ASP A 139 -23.66 -4.55 0.72
C ASP A 139 -23.19 -4.06 2.08
N SER A 140 -22.23 -3.12 2.10
CA SER A 140 -21.75 -2.47 3.32
C SER A 140 -22.85 -1.65 4.02
N MET A 141 -23.66 -0.91 3.27
CA MET A 141 -24.83 -0.20 3.82
C MET A 141 -25.95 -1.15 4.22
N TRP A 142 -26.11 -2.28 3.53
CA TRP A 142 -27.08 -3.29 3.91
C TRP A 142 -26.68 -4.00 5.21
N LYS A 143 -25.39 -4.30 5.39
CA LYS A 143 -24.85 -4.78 6.66
C LYS A 143 -25.09 -3.76 7.78
N LEU A 144 -24.91 -2.47 7.49
CA LEU A 144 -25.28 -1.38 8.39
C LEU A 144 -26.80 -1.24 8.59
N PHE A 145 -27.66 -1.86 7.79
CA PHE A 145 -29.09 -1.88 8.07
C PHE A 145 -29.48 -3.09 8.93
N SER A 146 -28.88 -4.24 8.63
CA SER A 146 -29.20 -5.53 9.25
C SER A 146 -28.62 -5.69 10.66
N ASP A 147 -27.41 -5.17 10.90
CA ASP A 147 -26.63 -5.43 12.12
C ASP A 147 -26.64 -4.34 13.22
N PRO A 148 -27.23 -3.13 13.06
CA PRO A 148 -27.46 -2.23 14.18
C PRO A 148 -28.88 -2.31 14.73
N LYS A 149 -28.96 -2.35 16.06
CA LYS A 149 -30.22 -2.34 16.81
C LYS A 149 -30.79 -0.93 17.03
N LYS A 150 -30.09 0.13 16.60
CA LYS A 150 -30.55 1.51 16.81
C LYS A 150 -31.34 1.97 15.59
N PRO A 151 -32.60 2.44 15.76
CA PRO A 151 -33.43 2.92 14.66
C PRO A 151 -32.78 4.03 13.83
N TYR A 152 -31.95 4.88 14.46
CA TYR A 152 -31.25 5.99 13.78
C TYR A 152 -30.20 5.52 12.77
N ASP A 153 -29.49 4.44 13.09
CA ASP A 153 -28.44 3.90 12.24
C ASP A 153 -29.07 3.18 11.04
N GLN A 154 -30.17 2.44 11.28
CA GLN A 154 -30.99 1.82 10.24
C GLN A 154 -31.57 2.87 9.28
N ALA A 155 -32.11 3.97 9.81
CA ALA A 155 -32.63 5.06 8.98
C ALA A 155 -31.54 5.70 8.10
N ALA A 156 -30.31 5.85 8.63
CA ALA A 156 -29.19 6.38 7.88
C ALA A 156 -28.74 5.44 6.74
N ALA A 157 -28.74 4.13 6.99
CA ALA A 157 -28.47 3.11 5.98
C ALA A 157 -29.53 3.12 4.87
N LEU A 158 -30.82 3.13 5.22
CA LEU A 158 -31.92 3.18 4.23
C LEU A 158 -31.90 4.43 3.37
N LEU A 159 -31.56 5.59 3.95
CA LEU A 159 -31.40 6.82 3.18
C LEU A 159 -30.32 6.66 2.07
N ALA A 160 -29.21 6.00 2.39
CA ALA A 160 -28.16 5.72 1.40
C ALA A 160 -28.64 4.74 0.32
N LEU A 161 -29.34 3.69 0.75
CA LEU A 161 -29.87 2.60 -0.07
C LEU A 161 -31.12 2.96 -0.88
N LYS A 162 -31.68 4.17 -0.73
CA LYS A 162 -32.88 4.60 -1.46
C LYS A 162 -32.78 4.33 -2.96
N GLY A 163 -33.74 3.55 -3.48
CA GLY A 163 -33.82 3.15 -4.90
C GLY A 163 -32.95 1.95 -5.28
N LEU A 164 -32.22 1.35 -4.34
CA LEU A 164 -31.35 0.18 -4.53
C LEU A 164 -31.79 -1.02 -3.68
N VAL A 165 -32.92 -0.90 -2.96
CA VAL A 165 -33.47 -1.99 -2.15
C VAL A 165 -34.15 -3.00 -3.08
N THR A 166 -33.59 -4.21 -3.10
CA THR A 166 -34.10 -5.35 -3.88
C THR A 166 -35.31 -5.98 -3.18
N ARG A 167 -36.05 -6.84 -3.90
CA ARG A 167 -37.25 -7.49 -3.34
C ARG A 167 -36.93 -8.37 -2.13
N GLU A 168 -35.77 -9.02 -2.13
CA GLU A 168 -35.32 -9.89 -1.03
C GLU A 168 -35.11 -9.11 0.28
N HIS A 169 -34.79 -7.82 0.19
CA HIS A 169 -34.50 -6.94 1.31
C HIS A 169 -35.74 -6.24 1.87
N ARG A 170 -36.88 -6.29 1.15
CA ARG A 170 -38.11 -5.62 1.59
C ARG A 170 -38.67 -6.19 2.88
N ASP A 171 -38.61 -7.51 3.04
CA ASP A 171 -39.14 -8.18 4.24
C ASP A 171 -38.37 -7.78 5.49
N ASP A 172 -37.05 -7.58 5.37
CA ASP A 172 -36.20 -7.08 6.45
C ASP A 172 -36.56 -5.63 6.83
N VAL A 173 -36.82 -4.77 5.83
CA VAL A 173 -37.29 -3.39 6.05
C VAL A 173 -38.64 -3.38 6.76
N LEU A 174 -39.60 -4.18 6.30
CA LEU A 174 -40.93 -4.29 6.92
C LEU A 174 -40.84 -4.79 8.37
N THR A 175 -39.95 -5.75 8.63
CA THR A 175 -39.71 -6.27 9.98
C THR A 175 -39.18 -5.17 10.91
N ALA A 176 -38.20 -4.37 10.45
CA ALA A 176 -37.68 -3.25 11.22
C ALA A 176 -38.75 -2.17 11.48
N LEU A 177 -39.61 -1.89 10.51
CA LEU A 177 -40.73 -0.95 10.66
C LEU A 177 -41.76 -1.43 11.67
N ASN A 178 -42.11 -2.72 11.64
CA ASN A 178 -43.06 -3.30 12.60
C ASN A 178 -42.51 -3.23 14.03
N LEU A 179 -41.22 -3.52 14.22
CA LEU A 179 -40.54 -3.36 15.52
C LEU A 179 -40.56 -1.90 16.00
N GLU A 180 -40.40 -0.93 15.11
CA GLU A 180 -40.48 0.50 15.47
C GLU A 180 -41.88 0.89 15.97
N VAL A 181 -42.93 0.34 15.34
CA VAL A 181 -44.33 0.56 15.73
C VAL A 181 -44.60 -0.07 17.10
N GLU A 182 -44.14 -1.31 17.33
CA GLU A 182 -44.29 -2.00 18.61
C GLU A 182 -43.58 -1.28 19.76
N ASN A 183 -42.43 -0.66 19.49
CA ASN A 183 -41.67 0.13 20.46
C ASN A 183 -42.22 1.56 20.67
N GLY A 184 -43.38 1.91 20.10
CA GLY A 184 -44.03 3.19 20.36
C GLY A 184 -43.52 4.38 19.55
N PHE A 185 -43.02 4.14 18.33
CA PHE A 185 -42.57 5.16 17.37
C PHE A 185 -41.37 5.99 17.83
N GLU A 186 -40.26 5.33 18.09
CA GLU A 186 -39.04 6.00 18.52
C GLU A 186 -38.33 6.79 17.39
N ASN A 187 -38.61 6.53 16.09
CA ASN A 187 -37.85 7.18 15.01
C ASN A 187 -38.59 7.34 13.66
N GLY A 188 -39.30 8.46 13.50
CA GLY A 188 -40.00 8.79 12.25
C GLY A 188 -39.14 8.84 10.97
N ARG A 189 -37.80 8.93 11.06
CA ARG A 189 -36.92 8.85 9.87
C ARG A 189 -36.79 7.43 9.35
N LEU A 190 -36.73 6.43 10.24
CA LEU A 190 -36.71 5.03 9.85
C LEU A 190 -38.00 4.69 9.08
N ARG A 191 -39.15 5.10 9.62
CA ARG A 191 -40.43 4.99 8.94
C ARG A 191 -40.47 5.65 7.57
N TYR A 192 -40.04 6.90 7.48
CA TYR A 192 -40.05 7.63 6.22
C TYR A 192 -39.20 6.92 5.15
N TYR A 193 -37.96 6.56 5.48
CA TYR A 193 -37.07 5.91 4.52
C TYR A 193 -37.42 4.45 4.26
N GLY A 194 -38.01 3.74 5.21
CA GLY A 194 -38.49 2.38 5.02
C GLY A 194 -39.72 2.29 4.10
N ILE A 195 -40.55 3.33 4.04
CA ILE A 195 -41.66 3.42 3.08
C ILE A 195 -41.17 3.79 1.68
N GLU A 196 -40.10 4.59 1.59
CA GLU A 196 -39.51 5.02 0.31
C GLU A 196 -38.53 4.00 -0.30
N ALA A 197 -38.13 2.99 0.46
CA ALA A 197 -37.21 1.91 0.07
C ALA A 197 -37.89 0.92 -0.89
#